data_AF-A0A522ADB2-F1
#
_entry.id   AF-A0A522ADB2-F1
#
_cell.length_a   1.000
_cell.length_b   1.000
_cell.length_c   1.000
_cell.angle_alpha   90.00
_cell.angle_beta   90.00
_cell.angle_gamma   90.00
#
_symmetry.space_group_name_H-M   'P 1'
#
loop_
_entity.id
_entity.type
_entity.pdbx_description
1 polymer ?
#
loop_
_entity_poly.entity_id
_entity_poly.type
_entity_poly.pdbx_seq_one_letter_code
_entity_poly.pdbx_strand_id
1 'polypeptide(L)'
;MAETTGTDPSGAVLKSTGQFLPRQRRTKKTSRAVIFADKAADWTIRIGGIGVIVAVFGIMVFLAQTVVPLFTGAHVEGSHALTRPAGHRALMNVVDEYNTIAVSVNDDGTVGAYHLATGHTLNVPSFDFGG
;
A
#
# COMPACT_ATOMS: atom_id res chain seq x y z
N MET A 1 11.82 102.12 23.53
CA MET A 1 12.19 100.75 23.94
C MET A 1 10.91 100.08 24.40
N ALA A 2 10.34 99.20 23.54
CA ALA A 2 9.29 98.19 23.79
C ALA A 2 7.93 98.69 24.38
N GLU A 3 6.74 98.23 24.02
CA GLU A 3 6.25 97.19 23.12
C GLU A 3 4.75 97.46 22.86
N THR A 4 4.30 96.93 21.73
CA THR A 4 2.99 96.91 21.06
C THR A 4 1.79 96.51 21.96
N THR A 5 0.63 97.14 21.86
CA THR A 5 -0.44 96.91 20.86
C THR A 5 -0.75 95.43 20.64
N GLY A 6 -2.01 95.05 20.86
CA GLY A 6 -2.56 93.84 20.26
C GLY A 6 -3.18 92.86 21.24
N THR A 7 -4.38 93.17 21.71
CA THR A 7 -5.38 92.12 21.95
C THR A 7 -5.78 91.55 20.59
N ASP A 8 -4.97 90.61 20.08
CA ASP A 8 -5.28 89.79 18.90
C ASP A 8 -6.32 88.71 19.27
N PRO A 9 -7.27 88.43 18.36
CA PRO A 9 -8.41 87.54 18.56
C PRO A 9 -8.02 86.09 18.27
N SER A 10 -9.00 85.19 18.29
CA SER A 10 -8.91 83.85 17.70
C SER A 10 -7.96 82.89 18.41
N GLY A 11 -8.54 82.13 19.33
CA GLY A 11 -7.89 80.95 19.89
C GLY A 11 -8.82 80.05 20.66
N ALA A 12 -10.09 79.94 20.26
CA ALA A 12 -10.95 78.86 20.71
C ALA A 12 -10.43 77.53 20.12
N VAL A 13 -9.30 77.07 20.68
CA VAL A 13 -8.76 75.74 20.44
C VAL A 13 -9.73 74.78 21.11
N LEU A 14 -10.66 74.25 20.31
CA LEU A 14 -11.43 73.06 20.66
C LEU A 14 -10.42 71.95 20.96
N LYS A 15 -10.13 71.77 22.25
CA LYS A 15 -9.44 70.59 22.75
C LYS A 15 -10.36 69.40 22.51
N SER A 16 -10.23 68.79 21.34
CA SER A 16 -10.70 67.44 21.06
C SER A 16 -10.00 66.52 22.05
N THR A 17 -10.63 66.40 23.23
CA THR A 17 -10.32 65.37 24.21
C THR A 17 -10.86 64.10 23.61
N GLY A 18 -10.08 63.49 22.72
CA GLY A 18 -10.29 62.13 22.28
C GLY A 18 -10.21 61.26 23.53
N GLN A 19 -11.37 60.96 24.13
CA GLN A 19 -11.50 60.00 25.20
C GLN A 19 -10.98 58.67 24.65
N PHE A 20 -9.80 58.27 25.14
CA PHE A 20 -9.34 56.91 25.07
C PHE A 20 -10.31 56.07 25.92
N LEU A 21 -11.38 55.55 25.30
CA LEU A 21 -12.19 54.52 25.91
C LEU A 21 -11.28 53.30 26.09
N PRO A 22 -11.08 52.79 27.32
CA PRO A 22 -10.29 51.59 27.52
C PRO A 22 -10.98 50.46 26.74
N ARG A 23 -10.30 49.94 25.72
CA ARG A 23 -10.75 48.79 24.94
C ARG A 23 -10.92 47.63 25.91
N GLN A 24 -12.16 47.42 26.37
CA GLN A 24 -12.50 46.42 27.35
C GLN A 24 -12.08 45.06 26.79
N ARG A 25 -10.98 44.51 27.32
CA ARG A 25 -10.39 43.26 26.85
C ARG A 25 -11.38 42.15 27.18
N ARG A 26 -12.21 41.78 26.20
CA ARG A 26 -13.16 40.66 26.29
C ARG A 26 -12.36 39.44 26.73
N THR A 27 -12.51 39.06 27.99
CA THR A 27 -11.86 37.88 28.55
C THR A 27 -12.41 36.70 27.76
N LYS A 28 -11.56 36.10 26.93
CA LYS A 28 -11.92 34.91 26.15
C LYS A 28 -12.13 33.78 27.17
N LYS A 29 -13.38 33.62 27.64
CA LYS A 29 -13.79 32.41 28.36
C LYS A 29 -13.75 31.29 27.33
N THR A 30 -12.67 30.53 27.31
CA THR A 30 -12.60 29.27 26.56
C THR A 30 -13.82 28.45 26.96
N SER A 31 -14.70 28.18 26.00
CA SER A 31 -15.92 27.41 26.29
C SER A 31 -15.51 25.99 26.66
N ARG A 32 -16.19 25.40 27.65
CA ARG A 32 -15.87 24.06 28.14
C ARG A 32 -15.90 23.01 27.01
N ALA A 33 -16.76 23.23 26.00
CA ALA A 33 -16.85 22.39 24.81
C ALA A 33 -15.53 22.33 24.00
N VAL A 34 -14.81 23.45 23.87
CA VAL A 34 -13.52 23.49 23.16
C VAL A 34 -12.49 22.64 23.88
N ILE A 35 -12.45 22.70 25.22
CA ILE A 35 -11.50 21.91 26.03
C ILE A 35 -11.73 20.40 25.88
N PHE A 36 -13.00 19.97 25.82
CA PHE A 36 -13.33 18.57 25.59
C PHE A 36 -12.96 18.11 24.17
N ALA A 37 -13.23 18.94 23.15
CA ALA A 37 -12.88 18.63 21.77
C ALA A 37 -11.36 18.52 21.57
N ASP A 38 -10.59 19.42 22.18
CA ASP A 38 -9.12 19.41 22.14
C ASP A 38 -8.57 18.10 22.72
N LYS A 39 -9.10 17.67 23.85
CA LYS A 39 -8.68 16.43 24.51
C LYS A 39 -9.07 15.18 23.72
N ALA A 40 -10.22 15.19 23.04
CA ALA A 40 -10.62 14.10 22.15
C ALA A 40 -9.73 14.03 20.90
N ALA A 41 -9.35 15.18 20.33
CA ALA A 41 -8.44 15.25 19.20
C ALA A 41 -7.05 14.70 19.57
N ASP A 42 -6.50 15.12 20.72
CA ASP A 42 -5.23 14.62 21.23
C ASP A 42 -5.21 13.11 21.40
N TRP A 43 -6.30 12.54 21.92
CA TRP A 43 -6.41 11.09 22.12
C TRP A 43 -6.52 10.35 20.79
N THR A 44 -7.31 10.88 19.85
CA THR A 44 -7.49 10.31 18.51
C THR A 44 -6.19 10.31 17.72
N ILE A 45 -5.41 11.40 17.78
CA ILE A 45 -4.11 11.50 17.09
C ILE A 45 -3.12 10.48 17.66
N ARG A 46 -3.07 10.32 18.98
CA ARG A 46 -2.18 9.34 19.63
C ARG A 46 -2.54 7.90 19.25
N ILE A 47 -3.82 7.54 19.32
CA ILE A 47 -4.28 6.19 18.96
C ILE A 47 -4.11 5.94 17.46
N GLY A 48 -4.47 6.92 16.63
CA GLY A 48 -4.31 6.84 15.18
C GLY A 48 -2.84 6.64 14.79
N GLY A 49 -1.93 7.43 15.36
CA GLY A 49 -0.50 7.30 15.11
C GLY A 49 0.05 5.93 15.50
N ILE A 50 -0.27 5.44 16.71
CA ILE A 50 0.14 4.10 17.16
C ILE A 50 -0.46 3.01 16.27
N GLY A 51 -1.74 3.13 15.90
CA GLY A 51 -2.43 2.18 15.03
C GLY A 51 -1.79 2.09 13.64
N VAL A 52 -1.41 3.23 13.04
CA VAL A 52 -0.70 3.27 11.76
C VAL A 52 0.66 2.61 11.87
N ILE A 53 1.42 2.90 12.94
CA ILE A 53 2.73 2.28 13.18
C ILE A 53 2.58 0.75 13.25
N VAL A 54 1.62 0.24 14.04
CA VAL A 54 1.36 -1.19 14.17
C VAL A 54 0.94 -1.80 12.82
N ALA A 55 0.08 -1.13 12.05
CA ALA A 55 -0.35 -1.62 10.74
C ALA A 55 0.82 -1.75 9.76
N VAL A 56 1.68 -0.73 9.67
CA VAL A 56 2.85 -0.75 8.77
C VAL A 56 3.85 -1.83 9.20
N PHE A 57 4.15 -1.95 10.49
CA PHE A 57 5.00 -3.04 10.99
C PHE A 57 4.40 -4.42 10.72
N GLY A 58 3.08 -4.58 10.89
CA GLY A 58 2.38 -5.81 10.59
C GLY A 58 2.50 -6.20 9.12
N ILE A 59 2.28 -5.25 8.20
CA ILE A 59 2.47 -5.47 6.76
C ILE A 59 3.94 -5.83 6.47
N MET A 60 4.92 -5.18 7.10
CA MET A 60 6.33 -5.49 6.91
C MET A 60 6.66 -6.94 7.30
N VAL A 61 6.15 -7.41 8.44
CA VAL A 61 6.32 -8.81 8.89
C VAL A 61 5.62 -9.78 7.94
N PHE A 62 4.40 -9.47 7.50
CA PHE A 62 3.66 -10.28 6.53
C PHE A 62 4.41 -10.44 5.21
N LEU A 63 4.94 -9.33 4.68
CA LEU A 63 5.75 -9.36 3.46
C LEU A 63 7.00 -10.22 3.67
N ALA A 64 7.72 -10.03 4.78
CA ALA A 64 8.90 -10.84 5.10
C ALA A 64 8.58 -12.35 5.13
N GLN A 65 7.49 -12.75 5.79
CA GLN A 65 7.06 -14.15 5.82
C GLN A 65 6.70 -14.70 4.45
N THR A 66 6.16 -13.88 3.55
CA THR A 66 5.76 -14.30 2.21
C THR A 66 6.96 -14.38 1.26
N VAL A 67 7.94 -13.48 1.42
CA VAL A 67 9.11 -13.44 0.52
C VAL A 67 10.21 -14.43 0.91
N VAL A 68 10.38 -14.74 2.20
CA VAL A 68 11.40 -15.71 2.64
C VAL A 68 11.26 -17.06 1.94
N PRO A 69 10.05 -17.66 1.81
CA PRO A 69 9.84 -18.88 1.04
C PRO A 69 10.25 -18.78 -0.44
N LEU A 70 10.21 -17.60 -1.05
CA LEU A 70 10.64 -17.41 -2.43
C LEU A 70 12.17 -17.54 -2.58
N PHE A 71 12.92 -17.26 -1.52
CA PHE A 71 14.36 -17.47 -1.47
C PHE A 71 14.75 -18.86 -0.97
N THR A 72 13.83 -19.59 -0.35
CA THR A 72 14.06 -21.00 -0.03
C THR A 72 13.97 -21.84 -1.31
N GLY A 73 14.90 -22.76 -1.50
CA GLY A 73 14.92 -23.61 -2.69
C GLY A 73 13.64 -24.43 -2.83
N ALA A 74 13.26 -24.74 -4.07
CA ALA A 74 12.09 -25.56 -4.36
C ALA A 74 12.25 -26.94 -3.69
N HIS A 75 11.37 -27.24 -2.73
CA HIS A 75 11.30 -28.56 -2.12
C HIS A 75 10.35 -29.42 -2.95
N VAL A 76 10.87 -30.46 -3.60
CA VAL A 76 10.05 -31.38 -4.41
C VAL A 76 9.37 -32.37 -3.46
N GLU A 77 8.13 -32.08 -3.08
CA GLU A 77 7.27 -33.02 -2.34
C GLU A 77 6.60 -34.00 -3.29
N GLY A 78 7.28 -35.12 -3.53
CA GLY A 78 6.75 -36.24 -4.30
C GLY A 78 7.16 -36.24 -5.76
N SER A 79 7.82 -37.32 -6.18
CA SER A 79 8.05 -37.63 -7.59
C SER A 79 7.10 -38.77 -7.98
N HIS A 80 6.09 -38.47 -8.78
CA HIS A 80 5.33 -39.53 -9.45
C HIS A 80 6.18 -40.09 -10.59
N ALA A 81 6.54 -41.37 -10.51
CA ALA A 81 7.19 -42.06 -11.61
C ALA A 81 6.17 -42.26 -12.73
N LEU A 82 6.35 -41.54 -13.83
CA LEU A 82 5.52 -41.70 -15.03
C LEU A 82 5.89 -43.03 -15.70
N THR A 83 4.93 -43.94 -15.84
CA THR A 83 5.14 -45.18 -16.60
C THR A 83 5.01 -44.84 -18.08
N ARG A 84 6.14 -44.85 -18.79
CA ARG A 84 6.20 -44.63 -20.23
C ARG A 84 6.12 -45.97 -20.98
N PRO A 85 5.39 -46.06 -22.11
CA PRO A 85 5.49 -47.19 -23.01
C PRO A 85 6.95 -47.42 -23.42
N ALA A 86 7.49 -48.61 -23.18
CA ALA A 86 8.87 -48.94 -23.52
C ALA A 86 9.10 -48.82 -25.04
N GLY A 87 10.24 -48.25 -25.46
CA GLY A 87 10.70 -48.32 -26.86
C GLY A 87 11.29 -47.04 -27.42
N HIS A 88 10.90 -45.86 -26.93
CA HIS A 88 11.25 -44.58 -27.57
C HIS A 88 11.78 -43.53 -26.59
N ARG A 89 12.86 -42.84 -27.01
CA ARG A 89 13.53 -41.82 -26.19
C ARG A 89 12.78 -40.49 -26.32
N ALA A 90 12.50 -39.83 -25.19
CA ALA A 90 12.04 -38.43 -25.24
C ALA A 90 13.13 -37.54 -25.84
N LEU A 91 12.78 -36.83 -26.90
CA LEU A 91 13.59 -35.73 -27.40
C LEU A 91 13.24 -34.43 -26.69
N MET A 92 11.96 -34.25 -26.35
CA MET A 92 11.46 -33.03 -25.73
C MET A 92 10.32 -33.35 -24.77
N ASN A 93 10.34 -32.73 -23.59
CA ASN A 93 9.24 -32.73 -22.64
C ASN A 93 8.80 -31.29 -22.40
N VAL A 94 7.50 -31.05 -22.47
CA VAL A 94 6.87 -29.75 -22.20
C VAL A 94 5.82 -29.95 -21.13
N VAL A 95 5.75 -29.04 -20.17
CA VAL A 95 4.70 -29.00 -19.16
C VAL A 95 3.85 -27.77 -19.43
N ASP A 96 2.54 -27.90 -19.23
CA ASP A 96 1.63 -26.76 -19.33
C ASP A 96 1.78 -25.77 -18.16
N GLU A 97 1.28 -24.55 -18.32
CA GLU A 97 1.37 -23.48 -17.31
C GLU A 97 0.75 -23.87 -15.96
N TYR A 98 -0.26 -24.76 -15.99
CA TYR A 98 -0.97 -25.23 -14.81
C TYR A 98 -0.34 -26.48 -14.17
N ASN A 99 0.83 -26.94 -14.64
CA ASN A 99 1.51 -28.16 -14.16
C ASN A 99 0.59 -29.38 -14.06
N THR A 100 -0.38 -29.50 -14.98
CA THR A 100 -1.39 -30.56 -15.00
C THR A 100 -1.05 -31.62 -16.04
N ILE A 101 -0.50 -31.21 -17.19
CA ILE A 101 -0.24 -32.10 -18.32
C ILE A 101 1.21 -31.94 -18.77
N ALA A 102 1.90 -33.07 -18.90
CA ALA A 102 3.18 -33.14 -19.60
C ALA A 102 2.98 -33.77 -20.98
N VAL A 103 3.60 -33.16 -21.99
CA VAL A 103 3.66 -33.67 -23.36
C VAL A 103 5.10 -34.05 -23.66
N SER A 104 5.31 -35.25 -24.18
CA SER A 104 6.61 -35.76 -24.61
C SER A 104 6.59 -36.02 -26.11
N VAL A 105 7.59 -35.51 -26.82
CA VAL A 105 7.88 -35.86 -28.21
C VAL A 105 8.99 -36.92 -28.21
N ASN A 106 8.72 -38.03 -28.87
CA ASN A 106 9.62 -39.17 -28.95
C ASN A 106 10.49 -39.13 -30.22
N ASP A 107 11.52 -39.96 -30.27
CA ASP A 107 12.46 -40.06 -31.40
C ASP A 107 11.86 -40.67 -32.68
N ASP A 108 10.74 -41.37 -32.58
CA ASP A 108 9.92 -41.85 -33.69
C ASP A 108 8.93 -40.81 -34.22
N GLY A 109 8.91 -39.60 -33.66
CA GLY A 109 7.97 -38.54 -34.01
C GLY A 109 6.60 -38.67 -33.36
N THR A 110 6.38 -39.67 -32.50
CA THR A 110 5.13 -39.80 -31.75
C THR A 110 5.05 -38.80 -30.60
N VAL A 111 3.82 -38.41 -30.26
CA VAL A 111 3.51 -37.49 -29.17
C VAL A 111 2.70 -38.22 -28.11
N GLY A 112 3.18 -38.22 -26.86
CA GLY A 112 2.46 -38.74 -25.70
C GLY A 112 2.13 -37.63 -24.72
N ALA A 113 0.93 -37.68 -24.12
CA ALA A 113 0.53 -36.77 -23.06
C ALA A 113 0.26 -37.55 -21.76
N TYR A 114 0.59 -36.94 -20.63
CA TYR A 114 0.53 -37.55 -19.31
C TYR A 114 -0.09 -36.56 -18.33
N HIS A 115 -1.02 -37.01 -17.53
CA HIS A 115 -1.56 -36.23 -16.43
C HIS A 115 -0.58 -36.29 -15.25
N LEU A 116 0.02 -35.16 -14.88
CA LEU A 116 1.14 -35.09 -13.95
C LEU A 116 0.79 -35.52 -12.53
N ALA A 117 -0.43 -35.21 -12.07
CA ALA A 117 -0.86 -35.55 -10.71
C ALA A 117 -1.19 -37.04 -10.52
N THR A 118 -1.61 -37.75 -11.58
CA THR A 118 -2.00 -39.18 -11.49
C THR A 118 -0.99 -40.12 -12.14
N GLY A 119 -0.12 -39.60 -13.01
CA GLY A 119 0.79 -40.37 -13.83
C GLY A 119 0.12 -41.16 -14.96
N HIS A 120 -1.18 -40.99 -15.18
CA HIS A 120 -1.89 -41.66 -16.26
C HIS A 120 -1.57 -41.05 -17.62
N THR A 121 -1.38 -41.92 -18.61
CA THR A 121 -1.29 -41.53 -20.02
C THR A 121 -2.65 -41.05 -20.51
N LEU A 122 -2.67 -39.86 -21.11
CA LEU A 122 -3.83 -39.34 -21.81
C LEU A 122 -3.81 -39.87 -23.25
N ASN A 123 -4.99 -40.20 -23.77
CA ASN A 123 -5.11 -40.63 -25.15
C ASN A 123 -4.89 -39.43 -26.08
N VAL A 124 -3.78 -39.43 -26.80
CA VAL A 124 -3.46 -38.40 -27.78
C VAL A 124 -3.75 -38.97 -29.17
N PRO A 125 -4.56 -38.29 -30.00
CA PRO A 125 -4.70 -38.70 -31.38
C PRO A 125 -3.33 -38.68 -32.07
N SER A 126 -2.97 -39.76 -32.74
CA SER A 126 -1.81 -39.77 -33.62
C SER A 126 -2.13 -38.90 -34.83
N PHE A 127 -1.46 -37.76 -34.95
CA PHE A 127 -1.52 -36.93 -36.15
C PHE A 127 -0.36 -37.31 -37.06
N ASP A 128 -0.70 -37.93 -38.19
CA ASP A 128 0.21 -38.10 -39.31
C ASP A 128 0.09 -36.87 -40.20
N PHE A 129 1.19 -36.15 -40.39
CA PHE A 129 1.24 -34.97 -41.25
C PHE A 129 1.49 -35.32 -42.72
N GLY A 130 1.49 -36.62 -43.08
CA GLY A 130 1.48 -37.08 -44.46
C GLY A 130 2.73 -36.67 -45.25
N GLY A 131 3.90 -36.91 -44.66
CA GLY A 131 5.20 -36.61 -45.27
C GLY A 131 5.39 -37.20 -46.67
#